data_AF-A0A6J2QGJ2-F1
#
_entry.id   AF-A0A6J2QGJ2-F1
#
_cell.length_a   1.000
_cell.length_b   1.000
_cell.length_c   1.000
_cell.angle_alpha   90.00
_cell.angle_beta   90.00
_cell.angle_gamma   90.00
#
_symmetry.space_group_name_H-M   'P 1'
#
loop_
_entity.id
_entity.type
_entity.pdbx_description
1 polymer ?
#
loop_
_entity_poly.entity_id
_entity_poly.type
_entity_poly.pdbx_seq_one_letter_code
_entity_poly.pdbx_strand_id
1 'polypeptide(L)'
;MEEGEAPTLKETVDNVCVKGSPKNQNNEATGEVSSQMSNPGSVCKPSEEEPESRYNRLKLFNKVMQKSLEKFIDHASFNRFASTFRPLYKKNPQRMESIHKQFIEELRTTIQEDISRLIEEGRLDFKLTELDKLENAAKKNKDPAWRPSGVPEQDVCSFLMPYYQKQEAYMRQELKKIQAENAALAQKVQAGRESSVQTEQRISTAVDEWKTTVTEFERLASSLCPADVFDV
;
A
#
# COMPACT_ATOMS: atom_id res chain seq x y z
N MET A 1 44.38 4.16 21.98
CA MET A 1 45.59 4.91 21.60
C MET A 1 45.68 4.88 20.08
N GLU A 2 45.52 5.98 19.37
CA GLU A 2 45.04 7.32 19.73
C GLU A 2 44.47 7.98 18.45
N GLU A 3 43.72 9.07 18.64
CA GLU A 3 43.36 10.19 17.75
C GLU A 3 43.66 10.09 16.22
N GLY A 4 42.80 10.52 15.30
CA GLY A 4 41.57 11.32 15.42
C GLY A 4 41.72 12.69 14.79
N GLU A 5 41.21 12.90 13.57
CA GLU A 5 40.83 14.23 13.08
C GLU A 5 39.84 14.14 11.90
N ALA A 6 38.97 15.13 11.78
CA ALA A 6 37.98 15.25 10.71
C ALA A 6 37.84 16.72 10.28
N PRO A 7 37.77 17.05 8.98
CA PRO A 7 37.39 18.38 8.53
C PRO A 7 35.88 18.46 8.27
N THR A 8 35.25 19.50 8.83
CA THR A 8 33.86 19.86 8.56
C THR A 8 33.81 20.82 7.37
N LEU A 9 32.94 20.58 6.38
CA LEU A 9 32.54 21.60 5.41
C LEU A 9 31.02 21.79 5.46
N LYS A 10 30.62 23.01 5.84
CA LYS A 10 29.28 23.54 5.64
C LYS A 10 29.33 24.43 4.42
N GLU A 11 28.35 24.29 3.52
CA GLU A 11 27.98 25.40 2.65
C GLU A 11 26.45 25.46 2.53
N THR A 12 25.91 26.66 2.72
CA THR A 12 24.49 27.01 2.64
C THR A 12 24.23 27.60 1.24
N VAL A 13 23.11 28.32 1.02
CA VAL A 13 22.82 29.15 -0.18
C VAL A 13 22.33 28.30 -1.38
N ASP A 14 21.20 28.57 -2.05
CA ASP A 14 20.15 29.57 -1.80
C ASP A 14 18.75 29.10 -2.24
N ASN A 15 17.72 29.80 -1.76
CA ASN A 15 16.31 29.53 -2.07
C ASN A 15 15.69 30.75 -2.76
N VAL A 16 15.52 30.73 -4.09
CA VAL A 16 14.97 31.87 -4.85
C VAL A 16 13.73 31.49 -5.65
N CYS A 17 12.65 32.19 -5.31
CA CYS A 17 11.35 32.19 -5.98
C CYS A 17 11.40 32.93 -7.32
N VAL A 18 10.78 32.36 -8.37
CA VAL A 18 10.40 33.11 -9.57
C VAL A 18 8.88 33.03 -9.78
N LYS A 19 8.19 34.12 -9.42
CA LYS A 19 6.82 34.41 -9.90
C LYS A 19 6.91 35.04 -11.29
N GLY A 20 6.04 34.62 -12.21
CA GLY A 20 6.00 35.17 -13.57
C GLY A 20 4.84 34.69 -14.43
N SER A 21 3.59 34.97 -14.02
CA SER A 21 2.44 35.04 -14.94
C SER A 21 2.33 36.48 -15.46
N PRO A 22 1.71 36.77 -16.63
CA PRO A 22 0.24 36.79 -16.71
C PRO A 22 -0.44 36.56 -18.09
N LYS A 23 -1.74 36.19 -18.07
CA LYS A 23 -2.80 36.53 -19.06
C LYS A 23 -2.62 36.02 -20.51
N ASN A 24 -3.63 35.77 -21.37
CA ASN A 24 -5.10 35.90 -21.44
C ASN A 24 -5.58 34.82 -22.47
N GLN A 25 -6.85 34.42 -22.69
CA GLN A 25 -8.18 34.74 -22.13
C GLN A 25 -9.18 33.60 -22.48
N ASN A 26 -10.31 33.53 -21.75
CA ASN A 26 -11.72 33.26 -22.12
C ASN A 26 -12.08 32.34 -23.34
N ASN A 27 -13.13 31.51 -23.29
CA ASN A 27 -14.54 31.91 -23.10
C ASN A 27 -15.44 30.88 -22.38
N GLU A 28 -16.56 31.40 -21.84
CA GLU A 28 -17.63 30.70 -21.11
C GLU A 28 -18.73 30.12 -22.01
N ALA A 29 -19.49 29.15 -21.47
CA ALA A 29 -20.97 29.05 -21.57
C ALA A 29 -21.45 28.02 -20.51
N THR A 30 -21.91 28.40 -19.31
CA THR A 30 -23.23 28.95 -18.92
C THR A 30 -24.35 27.90 -18.83
N GLY A 31 -25.00 27.78 -17.65
CA GLY A 31 -26.14 26.90 -17.40
C GLY A 31 -26.49 26.76 -15.91
N GLU A 32 -27.37 27.63 -15.39
CA GLU A 32 -27.65 27.82 -13.96
C GLU A 32 -28.74 26.87 -13.36
N VAL A 33 -28.47 26.38 -12.15
CA VAL A 33 -29.26 26.51 -10.88
C VAL A 33 -30.81 26.51 -10.93
N SER A 34 -31.46 25.61 -10.16
CA SER A 34 -32.54 25.99 -9.19
C SER A 34 -32.98 24.91 -8.18
N SER A 35 -32.78 25.21 -6.88
CA SER A 35 -33.69 25.14 -5.72
C SER A 35 -34.71 24.00 -5.45
N GLN A 36 -34.55 23.41 -4.24
CA GLN A 36 -35.55 23.24 -3.14
C GLN A 36 -36.55 22.04 -3.04
N MET A 37 -36.31 21.26 -1.96
CA MET A 37 -37.24 20.85 -0.86
C MET A 37 -38.17 19.61 -0.90
N SER A 38 -37.88 18.70 0.06
CA SER A 38 -38.82 18.02 0.98
C SER A 38 -39.52 16.69 0.60
N ASN A 39 -38.91 15.57 1.06
CA ASN A 39 -39.41 14.45 1.92
C ASN A 39 -40.94 14.14 2.04
N PRO A 40 -41.36 12.90 2.44
CA PRO A 40 -40.56 11.73 2.87
C PRO A 40 -40.98 10.39 2.21
N GLY A 41 -40.27 9.30 2.56
CA GLY A 41 -40.84 7.95 2.54
C GLY A 41 -40.33 6.98 1.47
N SER A 42 -39.14 6.41 1.70
CA SER A 42 -38.82 5.07 1.18
C SER A 42 -38.17 4.26 2.29
N VAL A 43 -38.69 3.06 2.52
CA VAL A 43 -38.43 2.26 3.72
C VAL A 43 -36.99 1.73 3.73
N CYS A 44 -36.21 2.11 4.73
CA CYS A 44 -34.93 1.48 5.03
C CYS A 44 -35.15 0.01 5.37
N LYS A 45 -34.87 -0.86 4.40
CA LYS A 45 -34.77 -2.31 4.61
C LYS A 45 -33.53 -2.57 5.48
N PRO A 46 -33.65 -3.19 6.67
CA PRO A 46 -32.47 -3.53 7.46
C PRO A 46 -31.67 -4.58 6.67
N SER A 47 -30.46 -4.20 6.30
CA SER A 47 -29.48 -5.11 5.71
C SER A 47 -29.06 -6.12 6.77
N GLU A 48 -29.40 -7.38 6.52
CA GLU A 48 -28.76 -8.61 6.99
C GLU A 48 -28.06 -8.52 8.36
N GLU A 49 -28.73 -9.10 9.37
CA GLU A 49 -28.14 -9.38 10.67
C GLU A 49 -26.84 -10.18 10.49
N GLU A 50 -25.69 -9.55 10.73
CA GLU A 50 -24.45 -10.31 10.91
C GLU A 50 -24.67 -11.36 11.99
N PRO A 51 -24.21 -12.61 11.81
CA PRO A 51 -24.46 -13.68 12.75
C PRO A 51 -23.91 -13.28 14.11
N GLU A 52 -24.81 -13.06 15.08
CA GLU A 52 -24.46 -12.55 16.41
C GLU A 52 -23.19 -13.22 16.92
N SER A 53 -22.17 -12.42 17.24
CA SER A 53 -20.89 -12.92 17.70
C SER A 53 -21.12 -13.77 18.95
N ARG A 54 -21.08 -15.10 18.77
CA ARG A 54 -21.44 -16.12 19.78
C ARG A 54 -20.71 -15.93 21.12
N TYR A 55 -19.59 -15.21 21.08
CA TYR A 55 -18.87 -14.68 22.22
C TYR A 55 -18.49 -13.23 21.92
N ASN A 56 -18.68 -12.34 22.90
CA ASN A 56 -18.10 -11.00 22.92
C ASN A 56 -17.04 -11.00 24.03
N ARG A 57 -15.77 -10.84 23.65
CA ARG A 57 -14.64 -11.01 24.59
C ARG A 57 -14.66 -9.99 25.72
N LEU A 58 -15.09 -8.76 25.44
CA LEU A 58 -15.22 -7.69 26.44
C LEU A 58 -16.28 -8.02 27.52
N LYS A 59 -17.48 -8.46 27.12
CA LYS A 59 -18.54 -8.89 28.05
C LYS A 59 -18.07 -10.05 28.93
N LEU A 60 -17.29 -10.99 28.37
CA LEU A 60 -16.69 -12.07 29.14
C LEU A 60 -15.63 -11.55 30.14
N PHE A 61 -14.73 -10.67 29.70
CA PHE A 61 -13.72 -10.03 30.55
C PHE A 61 -14.37 -9.31 31.74
N ASN A 62 -15.31 -8.39 31.48
CA ASN A 62 -16.01 -7.64 32.52
C ASN A 62 -16.71 -8.57 33.53
N LYS A 63 -17.36 -9.64 33.06
CA LYS A 63 -18.01 -10.64 33.90
C LYS A 63 -17.02 -11.45 34.75
N VAL A 64 -15.83 -11.75 34.24
CA VAL A 64 -14.77 -12.45 35.00
C VAL A 64 -14.15 -11.52 36.04
N MET A 65 -13.88 -10.26 35.68
CA MET A 65 -13.32 -9.27 36.61
C MET A 65 -14.29 -8.97 37.76
N GLN A 66 -15.55 -8.69 37.46
CA GLN A 66 -16.59 -8.47 38.48
C GLN A 66 -16.69 -9.66 39.46
N LYS A 67 -16.80 -10.89 38.93
CA LYS A 67 -16.89 -12.10 39.78
C LYS A 67 -15.63 -12.36 40.60
N SER A 68 -14.47 -11.93 40.12
CA SER A 68 -13.20 -12.05 40.85
C SER A 68 -13.15 -11.06 42.00
N LEU A 69 -13.61 -9.82 41.77
CA LEU A 69 -13.75 -8.80 42.82
C LEU A 69 -14.78 -9.23 43.89
N GLU A 70 -15.95 -9.72 43.50
CA GLU A 70 -16.97 -10.25 44.42
C GLU A 70 -16.38 -11.33 45.35
N LYS A 71 -15.71 -12.34 44.79
CA LYS A 71 -15.04 -13.40 45.58
C LYS A 71 -13.91 -12.88 46.48
N PHE A 72 -13.18 -11.86 46.04
CA PHE A 72 -12.13 -11.24 46.85
C PHE A 72 -12.72 -10.51 48.06
N ILE A 73 -13.82 -9.79 47.88
CA ILE A 73 -14.55 -9.12 48.96
C ILE A 73 -15.18 -10.13 49.92
N ASP A 74 -15.72 -11.27 49.44
CA ASP A 74 -16.23 -12.35 50.30
C ASP A 74 -15.16 -12.88 51.27
N HIS A 75 -13.91 -12.99 50.83
CA HIS A 75 -12.78 -13.37 51.70
C HIS A 75 -12.49 -12.32 52.78
N ALA A 76 -12.79 -11.05 52.53
CA ALA A 76 -12.67 -9.94 53.49
C ALA A 76 -13.91 -9.77 54.40
N SER A 77 -14.78 -10.77 54.51
CA SER A 77 -16.01 -10.75 55.32
C SER A 77 -15.85 -10.25 56.78
N PHE A 78 -16.90 -9.59 57.28
CA PHE A 78 -16.92 -8.97 58.62
C PHE A 78 -16.57 -9.95 59.75
N ASN A 79 -17.00 -11.22 59.65
CA ASN A 79 -16.70 -12.23 60.66
C ASN A 79 -15.18 -12.45 60.81
N ARG A 80 -14.43 -12.51 59.70
CA ARG A 80 -12.97 -12.62 59.74
C ARG A 80 -12.36 -11.36 60.35
N PHE A 81 -12.80 -10.17 59.91
CA PHE A 81 -12.34 -8.89 60.43
C PHE A 81 -12.55 -8.74 61.95
N ALA A 82 -13.77 -8.98 62.44
CA ALA A 82 -14.11 -8.94 63.86
C ALA A 82 -13.39 -10.02 64.68
N SER A 83 -13.11 -11.20 64.09
CA SER A 83 -12.33 -12.26 64.74
C SER A 83 -10.86 -11.87 64.97
N THR A 84 -10.27 -11.10 64.06
CA THR A 84 -8.90 -10.58 64.16
C THR A 84 -8.83 -9.42 65.16
N PHE A 85 -9.79 -8.48 65.12
CA PHE A 85 -9.82 -7.29 65.97
C PHE A 85 -10.72 -7.43 67.22
N ARG A 86 -10.81 -8.65 67.79
CA ARG A 86 -11.67 -8.99 68.94
C ARG A 86 -11.66 -8.00 70.12
N PRO A 87 -10.51 -7.48 70.61
CA PRO A 87 -10.51 -6.56 71.74
C PRO A 87 -11.23 -5.23 71.42
N LEU A 88 -11.09 -4.74 70.19
CA LEU A 88 -11.73 -3.52 69.72
C LEU A 88 -13.22 -3.75 69.45
N TYR A 89 -13.57 -4.88 68.82
CA TYR A 89 -14.97 -5.27 68.59
C TYR A 89 -15.77 -5.33 69.90
N LYS A 90 -15.25 -5.98 70.95
CA LYS A 90 -15.89 -6.04 72.27
C LYS A 90 -16.14 -4.66 72.90
N LYS A 91 -15.31 -3.65 72.57
CA LYS A 91 -15.41 -2.31 73.13
C LYS A 91 -16.45 -1.44 72.42
N ASN A 92 -16.62 -1.60 71.11
CA ASN A 92 -17.68 -0.93 70.34
C ASN A 92 -18.01 -1.69 69.04
N PRO A 93 -19.00 -2.61 69.06
CA PRO A 93 -19.38 -3.39 67.88
C PRO A 93 -19.86 -2.52 66.70
N GLN A 94 -20.70 -1.51 66.96
CA GLN A 94 -21.29 -0.67 65.91
C GLN A 94 -20.24 0.18 65.18
N ARG A 95 -19.25 0.75 65.88
CA ARG A 95 -18.14 1.45 65.21
C ARG A 95 -17.29 0.48 64.39
N MET A 96 -17.06 -0.74 64.89
CA MET A 96 -16.28 -1.74 64.14
C MET A 96 -16.98 -2.17 62.84
N GLU A 97 -18.30 -2.35 62.89
CA GLU A 97 -19.13 -2.65 61.72
C GLU A 97 -19.16 -1.50 60.72
N SER A 98 -19.29 -0.26 61.20
CA SER A 98 -19.19 0.95 60.36
C SER A 98 -17.84 1.06 59.65
N ILE A 99 -16.73 0.83 60.37
CA ILE A 99 -15.37 0.88 59.80
C ILE A 99 -15.18 -0.22 58.75
N HIS A 100 -15.64 -1.44 59.01
CA HIS A 100 -15.55 -2.54 58.05
C HIS A 100 -16.35 -2.24 56.79
N LYS A 101 -17.59 -1.72 56.93
CA LYS A 101 -18.42 -1.34 55.79
C LYS A 101 -17.76 -0.25 54.94
N GLN A 102 -17.19 0.78 55.56
CA GLN A 102 -16.44 1.83 54.85
C GLN A 102 -15.24 1.26 54.10
N PHE A 103 -14.41 0.45 54.78
CA PHE A 103 -13.25 -0.21 54.17
C PHE A 103 -13.61 -1.07 52.96
N ILE A 104 -14.70 -1.86 53.03
CA ILE A 104 -15.14 -2.70 51.90
C ILE A 104 -15.68 -1.86 50.74
N GLU A 105 -16.43 -0.79 51.02
CA GLU A 105 -16.97 0.09 49.97
C GLU A 105 -15.85 0.86 49.25
N GLU A 106 -14.90 1.42 49.99
CA GLU A 106 -13.69 2.08 49.46
C GLU A 106 -12.86 1.09 48.63
N LEU A 107 -12.51 -0.08 49.20
CA LEU A 107 -11.74 -1.12 48.51
C LEU A 107 -12.41 -1.58 47.21
N ARG A 108 -13.73 -1.80 47.23
CA ARG A 108 -14.50 -2.18 46.05
C ARG A 108 -14.47 -1.07 45.00
N THR A 109 -14.71 0.17 45.41
CA THR A 109 -14.81 1.33 44.52
C THR A 109 -13.46 1.62 43.86
N THR A 110 -12.38 1.71 44.63
CA THR A 110 -11.02 1.95 44.10
C THR A 110 -10.58 0.85 43.13
N ILE A 111 -10.80 -0.43 43.44
CA ILE A 111 -10.45 -1.52 42.50
C ILE A 111 -11.31 -1.43 41.23
N GLN A 112 -12.60 -1.10 41.34
CA GLN A 112 -13.49 -0.97 40.17
C GLN A 112 -13.12 0.22 39.29
N GLU A 113 -12.73 1.35 39.89
CA GLU A 113 -12.19 2.52 39.20
C GLU A 113 -10.88 2.19 38.49
N ASP A 114 -9.93 1.53 39.16
CA ASP A 114 -8.64 1.17 38.56
C ASP A 114 -8.78 0.14 37.43
N ILE A 115 -9.68 -0.85 37.56
CA ILE A 115 -10.01 -1.76 36.46
C ILE A 115 -10.58 -0.97 35.26
N SER A 116 -11.44 0.01 35.51
CA SER A 116 -12.05 0.84 34.45
C SER A 116 -11.00 1.71 33.77
N ARG A 117 -10.12 2.35 34.56
CA ARG A 117 -8.95 3.10 34.09
C ARG A 117 -8.04 2.25 33.18
N LEU A 118 -7.73 1.02 33.59
CA LEU A 118 -6.91 0.08 32.81
C LEU A 118 -7.60 -0.40 31.51
N ILE A 119 -8.94 -0.53 31.50
CA ILE A 119 -9.71 -0.81 30.28
C ILE A 119 -9.58 0.34 29.29
N GLU A 120 -9.74 1.59 29.77
CA GLU A 120 -9.66 2.81 28.97
C GLU A 120 -8.24 3.07 28.43
N GLU A 121 -7.23 3.08 29.31
CA GLU A 121 -5.80 3.24 28.97
C GLU A 121 -5.33 2.16 27.99
N GLY A 122 -5.68 0.90 28.27
CA GLY A 122 -5.39 -0.24 27.40
C GLY A 122 -6.18 -0.23 26.09
N ARG A 123 -7.25 0.58 25.98
CA ARG A 123 -8.27 0.57 24.92
C ARG A 123 -8.79 -0.85 24.66
N LEU A 124 -9.09 -1.57 25.75
CA LEU A 124 -9.45 -2.99 25.69
C LEU A 124 -10.75 -3.22 24.93
N ASP A 125 -11.72 -2.30 24.99
CA ASP A 125 -12.98 -2.39 24.23
C ASP A 125 -12.70 -2.52 22.72
N PHE A 126 -11.85 -1.64 22.19
CA PHE A 126 -11.43 -1.68 20.79
C PHE A 126 -10.63 -2.95 20.49
N LYS A 127 -9.58 -3.26 21.27
CA LYS A 127 -8.69 -4.41 21.02
C LYS A 127 -9.43 -5.75 21.04
N LEU A 128 -10.33 -5.96 22.00
CA LEU A 128 -11.10 -7.20 22.11
C LEU A 128 -12.17 -7.29 21.02
N THR A 129 -12.80 -6.18 20.64
CA THR A 129 -13.76 -6.13 19.52
C THR A 129 -13.09 -6.38 18.17
N GLU A 130 -11.92 -5.80 17.92
CA GLU A 130 -11.13 -6.10 16.71
C GLU A 130 -10.65 -7.55 16.69
N LEU A 131 -10.30 -8.14 17.85
CA LEU A 131 -9.97 -9.56 17.92
C LEU A 131 -11.17 -10.46 17.59
N ASP A 132 -12.37 -10.11 18.06
CA ASP A 132 -13.63 -10.79 17.70
C ASP A 132 -13.87 -10.73 16.17
N LYS A 133 -13.62 -9.57 15.53
CA LYS A 133 -13.71 -9.40 14.06
C LYS A 133 -12.66 -10.22 13.30
N LEU A 134 -11.40 -10.18 13.73
CA LEU A 134 -10.28 -10.89 13.10
C LEU A 134 -10.48 -12.42 13.17
N GLU A 135 -10.96 -12.93 14.30
CA GLU A 135 -11.35 -14.34 14.41
C GLU A 135 -12.50 -14.67 13.44
N ASN A 136 -13.55 -13.85 13.40
CA ASN A 136 -14.68 -14.04 12.49
C ASN A 136 -14.25 -14.10 11.01
N ALA A 137 -13.35 -13.20 10.59
CA ALA A 137 -12.78 -13.21 9.24
C ALA A 137 -11.92 -14.46 8.97
N ALA A 138 -11.14 -14.91 9.96
CA ALA A 138 -10.25 -16.06 9.84
C ALA A 138 -10.96 -17.43 9.90
N LYS A 139 -12.19 -17.54 10.43
CA LYS A 139 -12.93 -18.81 10.63
C LYS A 139 -13.00 -19.76 9.43
N LYS A 140 -12.91 -19.25 8.20
CA LYS A 140 -12.96 -20.05 6.96
C LYS A 140 -11.60 -20.66 6.59
N ASN A 141 -10.50 -20.09 7.07
CA ASN A 141 -9.15 -20.54 6.79
C ASN A 141 -8.79 -21.69 7.75
N LYS A 142 -8.59 -22.89 7.20
CA LYS A 142 -8.23 -24.09 7.98
C LYS A 142 -6.71 -24.26 8.13
N ASP A 143 -5.94 -23.54 7.33
CA ASP A 143 -4.49 -23.64 7.33
C ASP A 143 -3.87 -23.03 8.61
N PRO A 144 -2.73 -23.56 9.09
CA PRO A 144 -2.02 -22.98 10.22
C PRO A 144 -1.67 -21.51 9.94
N ALA A 145 -2.23 -20.60 10.76
CA ALA A 145 -1.92 -19.19 10.64
C ALA A 145 -0.43 -18.93 10.90
N TRP A 146 0.18 -18.06 10.09
CA TRP A 146 1.59 -17.69 10.19
C TRP A 146 2.00 -17.25 11.60
N ARG A 147 3.22 -17.58 12.00
CA ARG A 147 3.86 -17.16 13.25
C ARG A 147 5.27 -16.68 12.92
N PRO A 148 5.79 -15.65 13.63
CA PRO A 148 7.20 -15.28 13.51
C PRO A 148 8.08 -16.50 13.74
N SER A 149 9.04 -16.72 12.83
CA SER A 149 10.00 -17.81 12.93
C SER A 149 11.02 -17.60 14.07
N GLY A 150 11.18 -16.35 14.50
CA GLY A 150 12.26 -15.92 15.39
C GLY A 150 13.54 -15.54 14.64
N VAL A 151 13.54 -15.63 13.30
CA VAL A 151 14.62 -15.20 12.41
C VAL A 151 14.13 -13.95 11.64
N PRO A 152 14.57 -12.73 12.02
CA PRO A 152 14.04 -11.49 11.45
C PRO A 152 14.15 -11.43 9.92
N GLU A 153 15.24 -11.94 9.35
CA GLU A 153 15.48 -11.97 7.91
C GLU A 153 14.41 -12.79 7.19
N GLN A 154 14.06 -13.97 7.72
CA GLN A 154 13.04 -14.84 7.14
C GLN A 154 11.64 -14.22 7.26
N ASP A 155 11.33 -13.63 8.41
CA ASP A 155 10.02 -13.00 8.67
C ASP A 155 9.82 -11.77 7.76
N VAL A 156 10.86 -10.95 7.57
CA VAL A 156 10.85 -9.80 6.64
C VAL A 156 10.76 -10.27 5.18
N CYS A 157 11.54 -11.30 4.77
CA CYS A 157 11.44 -11.86 3.43
C CYS A 157 10.04 -12.40 3.13
N SER A 158 9.38 -13.06 4.10
CA SER A 158 8.00 -13.55 3.96
C SER A 158 7.00 -12.42 3.76
N PHE A 159 7.19 -11.27 4.43
CA PHE A 159 6.34 -10.08 4.26
C PHE A 159 6.56 -9.38 2.91
N LEU A 160 7.81 -9.29 2.44
CA LEU A 160 8.15 -8.59 1.19
C LEU A 160 7.85 -9.41 -0.08
N MET A 161 7.82 -10.74 0.02
CA MET A 161 7.67 -11.65 -1.13
C MET A 161 6.51 -11.29 -2.09
N PRO A 162 5.28 -10.96 -1.63
CA PRO A 162 4.17 -10.63 -2.53
C PRO A 162 4.41 -9.35 -3.35
N TYR A 163 5.15 -8.38 -2.80
CA TYR A 163 5.50 -7.15 -3.49
C TYR A 163 6.52 -7.41 -4.61
N TYR A 164 7.57 -8.19 -4.32
CA TYR A 164 8.56 -8.56 -5.33
C TYR A 164 7.97 -9.45 -6.43
N GLN A 165 7.08 -10.39 -6.10
CA GLN A 165 6.35 -11.18 -7.09
C GLN A 165 5.50 -10.30 -8.03
N LYS A 166 4.82 -9.28 -7.48
CA LYS A 166 4.06 -8.31 -8.28
C LYS A 166 4.96 -7.47 -9.19
N GLN A 167 6.09 -7.01 -8.68
CA GLN A 167 7.08 -6.25 -9.46
C GLN A 167 7.69 -7.11 -10.58
N GLU A 168 8.06 -8.35 -10.28
CA GLU A 168 8.60 -9.29 -11.26
C GLU A 168 7.58 -9.58 -12.37
N ALA A 169 6.32 -9.84 -12.02
CA ALA A 169 5.26 -10.07 -13.00
C ALA A 169 5.08 -8.86 -13.94
N TYR A 170 5.11 -7.63 -13.41
CA TYR A 170 5.06 -6.40 -14.20
C TYR A 170 6.27 -6.27 -15.14
N MET A 171 7.49 -6.43 -14.63
CA MET A 171 8.72 -6.31 -15.45
C MET A 171 8.79 -7.39 -16.54
N ARG A 172 8.34 -8.62 -16.25
CA ARG A 172 8.21 -9.70 -17.25
C ARG A 172 7.19 -9.36 -18.34
N GLN A 173 6.14 -8.59 -18.05
CA GLN A 173 5.17 -8.15 -19.04
C GLN A 173 5.74 -7.06 -19.97
N GLU A 174 6.38 -6.03 -19.42
CA GLU A 174 6.98 -4.96 -20.23
C GLU A 174 8.16 -5.46 -21.07
N LEU A 175 8.98 -6.36 -20.53
CA LEU A 175 10.08 -6.97 -21.27
C LEU A 175 9.58 -7.75 -22.49
N LYS A 176 8.47 -8.50 -22.37
CA LYS A 176 7.84 -9.19 -23.51
C LYS A 176 7.34 -8.21 -24.57
N LYS A 177 6.74 -7.09 -24.15
CA LYS A 177 6.26 -6.04 -25.05
C LYS A 177 7.43 -5.44 -25.86
N ILE A 178 8.49 -5.02 -25.18
CA ILE A 178 9.70 -4.45 -25.81
C ILE A 178 10.35 -5.47 -26.76
N GLN A 179 10.42 -6.75 -26.38
CA GLN A 179 10.94 -7.80 -27.26
C GLN A 179 10.09 -7.98 -28.54
N ALA A 180 8.76 -7.97 -28.43
CA ALA A 180 7.87 -8.06 -29.60
C ALA A 180 7.99 -6.83 -30.51
N GLU A 181 8.04 -5.62 -29.95
CA GLU A 181 8.24 -4.38 -30.70
C GLU A 181 9.59 -4.37 -31.41
N ASN A 182 10.68 -4.75 -30.73
CA ASN A 182 12.02 -4.84 -31.31
C ASN A 182 12.10 -5.91 -32.42
N ALA A 183 11.43 -7.05 -32.27
CA ALA A 183 11.38 -8.08 -33.33
C ALA A 183 10.64 -7.56 -34.59
N ALA A 184 9.51 -6.86 -34.41
CA ALA A 184 8.77 -6.25 -35.52
C ALA A 184 9.58 -5.13 -36.21
N LEU A 185 10.33 -4.33 -35.44
CA LEU A 185 11.24 -3.31 -35.99
C LEU A 185 12.41 -3.94 -36.74
N ALA A 186 13.03 -4.99 -36.22
CA ALA A 186 14.12 -5.72 -36.89
C ALA A 186 13.67 -6.32 -38.23
N GLN A 187 12.47 -6.90 -38.29
CA GLN A 187 11.88 -7.38 -39.56
C GLN A 187 11.69 -6.24 -40.58
N LYS A 188 11.16 -5.09 -40.16
CA LYS A 188 11.01 -3.90 -41.03
C LYS A 188 12.35 -3.39 -41.55
N VAL A 189 13.38 -3.33 -40.70
CA VAL A 189 14.74 -2.93 -41.10
C VAL A 189 15.33 -3.91 -42.11
N GLN A 190 15.15 -5.22 -41.90
CA GLN A 190 15.65 -6.24 -42.82
C GLN A 190 14.98 -6.15 -44.20
N ALA A 191 13.63 -6.07 -44.25
CA ALA A 191 12.90 -5.88 -45.50
C ALA A 191 13.27 -4.56 -46.21
N GLY A 192 13.52 -3.49 -45.44
CA GLY A 192 14.02 -2.22 -45.98
C GLY A 192 15.39 -2.36 -46.65
N ARG A 193 16.33 -3.08 -46.01
CA ARG A 193 17.67 -3.36 -46.58
C ARG A 193 17.59 -4.19 -47.85
N GLU A 194 16.74 -5.22 -47.89
CA GLU A 194 16.54 -6.08 -49.07
C GLU A 194 15.98 -5.26 -50.25
N SER A 195 15.01 -4.38 -50.00
CA SER A 195 14.49 -3.44 -50.99
C SER A 195 15.54 -2.45 -51.50
N SER A 196 16.40 -1.93 -50.61
CA SER A 196 17.53 -1.06 -51.00
C SER A 196 18.52 -1.79 -51.92
N VAL A 197 18.95 -3.01 -51.56
CA VAL A 197 19.87 -3.82 -52.38
C VAL A 197 19.24 -4.16 -53.74
N GLN A 198 17.97 -4.51 -53.79
CA GLN A 198 17.27 -4.76 -55.06
C GLN A 198 17.22 -3.49 -55.94
N THR A 199 17.04 -2.32 -55.33
CA THR A 199 17.00 -1.04 -56.04
C THR A 199 18.38 -0.66 -56.56
N GLU A 200 19.43 -0.83 -55.75
CA GLU A 200 20.83 -0.63 -56.13
C GLU A 200 21.21 -1.51 -57.34
N GLN A 201 20.88 -2.81 -57.30
CA GLN A 201 21.09 -3.73 -58.42
C GLN A 201 20.42 -3.26 -59.71
N ARG A 202 19.14 -2.85 -59.65
CA ARG A 202 18.41 -2.33 -60.82
C ARG A 202 19.05 -1.07 -61.39
N ILE A 203 19.52 -0.16 -60.53
CA ILE A 203 20.24 1.06 -60.95
C ILE A 203 21.56 0.68 -61.63
N SER A 204 22.33 -0.25 -61.05
CA SER A 204 23.59 -0.73 -61.65
C SER A 204 23.37 -1.34 -63.03
N THR A 205 22.39 -2.25 -63.18
CA THR A 205 22.05 -2.84 -64.49
C THR A 205 21.65 -1.77 -65.51
N ALA A 206 20.77 -0.85 -65.16
CA ALA A 206 20.34 0.23 -66.07
C ALA A 206 21.49 1.18 -66.46
N VAL A 207 22.42 1.45 -65.52
CA VAL A 207 23.63 2.23 -65.79
C VAL A 207 24.57 1.49 -66.75
N ASP A 208 24.72 0.18 -66.61
CA ASP A 208 25.58 -0.61 -67.49
C ASP A 208 24.97 -0.81 -68.90
N GLU A 209 23.65 -1.02 -68.99
CA GLU A 209 22.90 -1.00 -70.26
C GLU A 209 23.02 0.36 -70.99
N TRP A 210 22.97 1.46 -70.23
CA TRP A 210 23.17 2.80 -70.77
C TRP A 210 24.61 3.02 -71.26
N LYS A 211 25.63 2.54 -70.52
CA LYS A 211 27.02 2.56 -71.02
C LYS A 211 27.17 1.77 -72.32
N THR A 212 26.61 0.56 -72.41
CA THR A 212 26.72 -0.25 -73.64
C THR A 212 26.09 0.46 -74.84
N THR A 213 24.88 0.99 -74.68
CA THR A 213 24.19 1.72 -75.77
C THR A 213 24.92 2.99 -76.19
N VAL A 214 25.53 3.73 -75.25
CA VAL A 214 26.40 4.88 -75.56
C VAL A 214 27.64 4.44 -76.35
N THR A 215 28.36 3.39 -75.91
CA THR A 215 29.55 2.91 -76.65
C THR A 215 29.21 2.35 -78.04
N GLU A 216 28.04 1.75 -78.22
CA GLU A 216 27.55 1.32 -79.54
C GLU A 216 27.22 2.51 -80.43
N PHE A 217 26.61 3.56 -79.88
CA PHE A 217 26.32 4.80 -80.60
C PHE A 217 27.61 5.54 -81.01
N GLU A 218 28.59 5.65 -80.11
CA GLU A 218 29.91 6.22 -80.41
C GLU A 218 30.59 5.45 -81.56
N ARG A 219 30.58 4.11 -81.51
CA ARG A 219 31.11 3.25 -82.57
C ARG A 219 30.40 3.47 -83.91
N LEU A 220 29.07 3.60 -83.91
CA LEU A 220 28.29 3.87 -85.11
C LEU A 220 28.60 5.27 -85.66
N ALA A 221 28.66 6.30 -84.82
CA ALA A 221 29.03 7.66 -85.21
C ALA A 221 30.43 7.71 -85.83
N SER A 222 31.42 7.05 -85.22
CA SER A 222 32.77 6.93 -85.77
C SER A 222 32.81 6.21 -87.13
N SER A 223 31.90 5.27 -87.40
CA SER A 223 31.81 4.59 -88.70
C SER A 223 31.13 5.43 -89.81
N LEU A 224 30.37 6.46 -89.43
CA LEU A 224 29.65 7.37 -90.34
C LEU A 224 30.45 8.64 -90.67
N CYS A 225 31.53 8.91 -89.94
CA CYS A 225 32.52 9.94 -90.27
C CYS A 225 33.65 9.33 -91.11
N PRO A 226 33.68 9.53 -92.44
CA PRO A 226 34.82 9.08 -93.25
C PRO A 226 36.09 9.84 -92.86
N ALA A 227 37.20 9.12 -92.68
CA ALA A 227 38.46 9.69 -92.21
C ALA A 227 39.23 10.50 -93.28
N ASP A 228 38.80 10.47 -94.55
CA ASP A 228 39.52 11.08 -95.68
C ASP A 228 38.58 11.92 -96.59
N VAL A 229 38.33 13.20 -96.24
CA VAL A 229 38.08 14.28 -97.21
C VAL A 229 38.54 15.64 -96.64
N PHE A 230 39.85 15.86 -96.49
CA PHE A 230 40.49 17.19 -96.53
C PHE A 230 42.01 17.03 -96.70
N ASP A 231 42.45 16.84 -97.94
CA ASP A 231 43.87 16.90 -98.32
C ASP A 231 44.02 17.57 -99.70
N VAL A 232 43.75 18.89 -99.74
CA VAL A 232 44.14 19.90 -100.75
C VAL A 232 44.23 21.26 -100.07
#